data_AF-S6VA81-F1
#
_entry.id   AF-S6VA81-F1
#
_cell.length_a   1.000
_cell.length_b   1.000
_cell.length_c   1.000
_cell.angle_alpha   90.00
_cell.angle_beta   90.00
_cell.angle_gamma   90.00
#
_symmetry.space_group_name_H-M   'P 1'
#
loop_
_entity.id
_entity.type
_entity.pdbx_description
1 polymer ?
#
loop_
_entity_poly.entity_id
_entity_poly.type
_entity_poly.pdbx_seq_one_letter_code
_entity_poly.pdbx_strand_id
1 'polypeptide(L)'
;LAARAAAERLASELGEKVGETVGYRLRLESRVGPKTRIEVVTEGILTRRLQDDPALEGVGLLIFDEFHERSLDADLALALSLNGRELFRDDQPLKILLMSATLEGERLAALLDDAPVVRSDGRMFPVTMQWGRPFQPGEFVEPRVVQMVLDALGSESGSLLVFLPGQAEIRRVNQQLEEALGERADILLCPLHGELDLSAQRAAIEPAPKG
;
A
#
# COMPACT_ATOMS: atom_id res chain seq x y z
N LEU A 1 1.27 -7.54 -5.75
CA LEU A 1 0.02 -7.87 -5.01
C LEU A 1 -0.91 -6.66 -4.95
N ALA A 2 -0.45 -5.50 -4.48
CA ALA A 2 -1.24 -4.26 -4.39
C ALA A 2 -1.99 -3.89 -5.70
N ALA A 3 -1.28 -3.79 -6.83
CA ALA A 3 -1.90 -3.46 -8.13
C ALA A 3 -3.03 -4.44 -8.54
N ARG A 4 -2.89 -5.73 -8.26
CA ARG A 4 -3.94 -6.72 -8.54
C ARG A 4 -5.14 -6.53 -7.60
N ALA A 5 -4.88 -6.39 -6.31
CA ALA A 5 -5.93 -6.19 -5.31
C ALA A 5 -6.72 -4.88 -5.58
N ALA A 6 -6.04 -3.81 -5.98
CA ALA A 6 -6.67 -2.56 -6.38
C ALA A 6 -7.58 -2.75 -7.61
N ALA A 7 -7.11 -3.43 -8.65
CA ALA A 7 -7.93 -3.72 -9.82
C ALA A 7 -9.14 -4.62 -9.50
N GLU A 8 -8.94 -5.66 -8.68
CA GLU A 8 -10.04 -6.53 -8.21
C GLU A 8 -11.07 -5.74 -7.42
N ARG A 9 -10.63 -4.82 -6.54
CA ARG A 9 -11.54 -3.97 -5.78
C ARG A 9 -12.31 -3.01 -6.67
N LEU A 10 -11.62 -2.28 -7.57
CA LEU A 10 -12.26 -1.35 -8.49
C LEU A 10 -13.30 -2.03 -9.38
N ALA A 11 -13.00 -3.23 -9.90
CA ALA A 11 -13.96 -4.00 -10.68
C ALA A 11 -15.18 -4.41 -9.84
N SER A 12 -14.97 -4.84 -8.59
CA SER A 12 -16.06 -5.24 -7.69
C SER A 12 -17.01 -4.09 -7.34
N GLU A 13 -16.50 -2.87 -7.18
CA GLU A 13 -17.33 -1.67 -6.92
C GLU A 13 -18.23 -1.32 -8.12
N LEU A 14 -17.86 -1.77 -9.33
CA LEU A 14 -18.68 -1.65 -10.54
C LEU A 14 -19.59 -2.86 -10.77
N GLY A 15 -19.48 -3.92 -9.95
CA GLY A 15 -20.18 -5.18 -10.17
C GLY A 15 -19.66 -5.98 -11.39
N GLU A 16 -18.44 -5.70 -11.84
CA GLU A 16 -17.82 -6.32 -13.02
C GLU A 16 -16.69 -7.27 -12.62
N LYS A 17 -16.24 -8.10 -13.58
CA LYS A 17 -15.01 -8.87 -13.43
C LYS A 17 -13.81 -8.07 -13.95
N VAL A 18 -12.64 -8.33 -13.36
CA VAL A 18 -11.38 -7.79 -13.88
C VAL A 18 -11.14 -8.26 -15.32
N GLY A 19 -10.73 -7.34 -16.19
CA GLY A 19 -10.58 -7.52 -17.63
C GLY A 19 -11.75 -6.97 -18.45
N GLU A 20 -12.83 -6.53 -17.80
CA GLU A 20 -13.90 -5.74 -18.40
C GLU A 20 -13.52 -4.26 -18.42
N THR A 21 -14.23 -3.37 -17.73
CA THR A 21 -13.90 -1.93 -17.71
C THR A 21 -12.59 -1.66 -16.96
N VAL A 22 -12.30 -2.43 -15.91
CA VAL A 22 -11.08 -2.33 -15.11
C VAL A 22 -10.21 -3.56 -15.37
N GLY A 23 -8.95 -3.34 -15.74
CA GLY A 23 -7.95 -4.38 -15.95
C GLY A 23 -6.66 -4.10 -15.20
N TYR A 24 -5.72 -5.04 -15.28
CA TYR A 24 -4.36 -4.82 -14.79
C TYR A 24 -3.31 -5.41 -15.72
N ARG A 25 -2.09 -4.87 -15.62
CA ARG A 25 -0.91 -5.43 -16.28
C ARG A 25 0.27 -5.49 -15.31
N LEU A 26 0.71 -6.72 -15.04
CA LEU A 26 1.84 -7.07 -14.21
C LEU A 26 2.91 -7.77 -15.07
N ARG A 27 4.12 -7.92 -14.54
CA ARG A 27 5.25 -8.53 -15.26
C ARG A 27 4.94 -9.91 -15.86
N LEU A 28 4.21 -10.76 -15.14
CA LEU A 28 3.93 -12.15 -15.53
C LEU A 28 2.45 -12.40 -15.87
N GLU A 29 1.59 -11.40 -15.69
CA GLU A 29 0.16 -11.58 -15.85
C GLU A 29 -0.51 -10.30 -16.37
N SER A 30 -1.41 -10.46 -17.33
CA SER A 30 -2.22 -9.37 -17.86
C SER A 30 -3.69 -9.81 -17.91
N ARG A 31 -4.58 -8.91 -17.49
CA ARG A 31 -6.04 -9.05 -17.57
C ARG A 31 -6.63 -7.75 -18.09
N VAL A 32 -6.53 -7.56 -19.40
CA VAL A 32 -7.01 -6.38 -20.13
C VAL A 32 -7.76 -6.87 -21.36
N GLY A 33 -8.95 -6.33 -21.60
CA GLY A 33 -9.81 -6.66 -22.73
C GLY A 33 -10.08 -5.44 -23.62
N PRO A 34 -10.81 -5.62 -24.73
CA PRO A 34 -11.13 -4.51 -25.66
C PRO A 34 -12.04 -3.44 -25.06
N LYS A 35 -12.69 -3.73 -23.92
CA LYS A 35 -13.57 -2.79 -23.19
C LYS A 35 -12.85 -2.07 -22.06
N THR A 36 -11.59 -2.41 -21.77
CA THR A 36 -10.88 -1.85 -20.62
C THR A 36 -10.61 -0.36 -20.81
N ARG A 37 -10.93 0.40 -19.77
CA ARG A 37 -10.78 1.86 -19.70
C ARG A 37 -9.85 2.30 -18.56
N ILE A 38 -9.73 1.48 -17.52
CA ILE A 38 -8.82 1.69 -16.40
C ILE A 38 -7.86 0.52 -16.36
N GLU A 39 -6.56 0.80 -16.45
CA GLU A 39 -5.51 -0.21 -16.32
C GLU A 39 -4.68 0.09 -15.07
N VAL A 40 -4.70 -0.83 -14.11
CA VAL A 40 -3.78 -0.78 -12.96
C VAL A 40 -2.47 -1.47 -13.35
N VAL A 41 -1.37 -0.74 -13.27
CA VAL A 41 -0.04 -1.24 -13.66
C VAL A 41 0.95 -1.01 -12.54
N THR A 42 2.01 -1.82 -12.50
CA THR A 42 3.16 -1.54 -11.64
C THR A 42 4.07 -0.51 -12.31
N GLU A 43 4.85 0.20 -11.51
CA GLU A 43 5.78 1.25 -11.94
C GLU A 43 6.72 0.75 -13.03
N GLY A 44 7.32 -0.43 -12.86
CA GLY A 44 8.20 -1.00 -13.89
C GLY A 44 7.52 -1.30 -15.23
N ILE A 45 6.21 -1.57 -15.24
CA ILE A 45 5.44 -1.74 -16.49
C ILE A 45 5.15 -0.38 -17.13
N LEU A 46 4.81 0.62 -16.32
CA LEU A 46 4.62 1.99 -16.77
C LEU A 46 5.89 2.57 -17.38
N THR A 47 7.04 2.44 -16.71
CA THR A 47 8.34 2.92 -17.21
C THR A 47 8.67 2.31 -18.56
N ARG A 48 8.45 1.00 -18.73
CA ARG A 48 8.66 0.34 -20.02
C ARG A 48 7.73 0.88 -21.11
N ARG A 49 6.45 1.09 -20.80
CA ARG A 49 5.50 1.70 -21.74
C ARG A 49 5.93 3.09 -22.16
N LEU A 50 6.37 3.93 -21.23
CA LEU A 50 6.87 5.28 -21.52
C LEU A 50 8.15 5.27 -22.37
N GLN A 51 8.98 4.23 -22.29
CA GLN A 51 10.14 4.07 -23.16
C GLN A 51 9.74 3.69 -24.59
N ASP A 52 8.74 2.80 -24.74
CA ASP A 52 8.26 2.33 -26.04
C ASP A 52 7.37 3.38 -26.74
N ASP A 53 6.51 4.06 -25.97
CA ASP A 53 5.60 5.12 -26.39
C ASP A 53 5.62 6.28 -25.36
N PRO A 54 6.52 7.27 -25.54
CA PRO A 54 6.61 8.43 -24.67
C PRO A 54 5.35 9.31 -24.67
N ALA A 55 4.51 9.23 -25.71
CA ALA A 55 3.27 9.97 -25.77
C ALA A 55 2.16 9.26 -24.97
N LEU A 56 2.25 7.95 -24.74
CA LEU A 56 1.17 7.11 -24.19
C LEU A 56 -0.14 7.26 -24.98
N GLU A 57 -0.09 7.16 -26.30
CA GLU A 57 -1.26 7.38 -27.18
C GLU A 57 -2.51 6.63 -26.71
N GLY A 58 -3.66 7.29 -26.79
CA GLY A 58 -4.94 6.74 -26.29
C GLY A 58 -5.14 6.85 -24.78
N VAL A 59 -4.12 7.21 -23.99
CA VAL A 59 -4.25 7.52 -22.56
C VAL A 59 -4.51 9.02 -22.37
N GLY A 60 -5.53 9.37 -21.59
CA GLY A 60 -5.89 10.76 -21.26
C GLY A 60 -5.51 11.20 -19.85
N LEU A 61 -5.30 10.26 -18.93
CA LEU A 61 -4.95 10.51 -17.53
C LEU A 61 -4.03 9.41 -17.03
N LEU A 62 -2.95 9.80 -16.37
CA LEU A 62 -2.07 8.93 -15.60
C LEU A 62 -2.20 9.26 -14.11
N ILE A 63 -2.44 8.25 -13.29
CA ILE A 63 -2.56 8.38 -11.84
C ILE A 63 -1.38 7.66 -11.21
N PHE A 64 -0.60 8.37 -10.40
CA PHE A 64 0.42 7.79 -9.53
C PHE A 64 -0.19 7.65 -8.13
N ASP A 65 -0.39 6.40 -7.71
CA ASP A 65 -0.89 6.10 -6.37
C ASP A 65 0.28 5.94 -5.38
N GLU A 66 0.03 6.18 -4.09
CA GLU A 66 1.02 6.02 -3.01
C GLU A 66 2.38 6.72 -3.27
N PHE A 67 2.38 7.89 -3.92
CA PHE A 67 3.62 8.57 -4.37
C PHE A 67 4.55 9.01 -3.23
N HIS A 68 4.11 8.89 -1.98
CA HIS A 68 4.90 9.16 -0.78
C HIS A 68 5.98 8.10 -0.49
N GLU A 69 5.90 6.91 -1.10
CA GLU A 69 6.97 5.91 -0.97
C GLU A 69 8.26 6.34 -1.69
N ARG A 70 8.18 7.36 -2.57
CA ARG A 70 9.31 7.94 -3.31
C ARG A 70 10.24 6.88 -3.91
N SER A 71 9.65 5.86 -4.52
CA SER A 71 10.42 4.85 -5.23
C SER A 71 11.10 5.45 -6.45
N LEU A 72 12.30 4.97 -6.77
CA LEU A 72 13.05 5.45 -7.94
C LEU A 72 12.26 5.26 -9.24
N ASP A 73 11.52 4.15 -9.34
CA ASP A 73 10.71 3.85 -10.53
C ASP A 73 9.53 4.84 -10.68
N ALA A 74 8.88 5.23 -9.58
CA ALA A 74 7.81 6.22 -9.61
C ALA A 74 8.34 7.61 -10.00
N ASP A 75 9.45 8.05 -9.40
CA ASP A 75 10.09 9.34 -9.73
C ASP A 75 10.55 9.36 -11.21
N LEU A 76 11.14 8.27 -11.70
CA LEU A 76 11.52 8.13 -13.11
C LEU A 76 10.31 8.17 -14.05
N ALA A 77 9.25 7.40 -13.73
CA ALA A 77 8.05 7.36 -14.53
C ALA A 77 7.36 8.74 -14.57
N LEU A 78 7.34 9.48 -13.47
CA LEU A 78 6.83 10.86 -13.43
C LEU A 78 7.65 11.78 -14.33
N ALA A 79 8.98 11.75 -14.23
CA ALA A 79 9.85 12.58 -15.06
C ALA A 79 9.66 12.27 -16.56
N LEU A 80 9.60 10.99 -16.94
CA LEU A 80 9.33 10.57 -18.31
C LEU A 80 7.93 11.02 -18.79
N SER A 81 6.92 10.95 -17.93
CA SER A 81 5.55 11.37 -18.26
C SER A 81 5.45 12.88 -18.48
N LEU A 82 6.14 13.68 -17.67
CA LEU A 82 6.18 15.13 -17.82
C LEU A 82 6.90 15.55 -19.12
N ASN A 83 8.06 14.96 -19.38
CA ASN A 83 8.80 15.19 -20.63
C ASN A 83 8.00 14.74 -21.85
N GLY A 84 7.38 13.55 -21.79
CA GLY A 84 6.56 13.02 -22.87
C GLY A 84 5.35 13.92 -23.17
N ARG A 85 4.72 14.46 -22.11
CA ARG A 85 3.65 15.45 -22.23
C ARG A 85 4.10 16.72 -22.94
N GLU A 86 5.26 17.26 -22.60
CA GLU A 86 5.80 18.48 -23.21
C GLU A 86 6.23 18.28 -24.67
N LEU A 87 6.80 17.13 -25.00
CA LEU A 87 7.39 16.90 -26.33
C LEU A 87 6.41 16.33 -27.36
N PHE A 88 5.37 15.61 -26.94
CA PHE A 88 4.52 14.83 -27.85
C PHE A 88 3.02 15.07 -27.70
N ARG A 89 2.57 15.90 -26.74
CA ARG A 89 1.14 16.06 -26.41
C ARG A 89 0.65 17.50 -26.45
N ASP A 90 1.03 18.25 -27.48
CA ASP A 90 0.64 19.66 -27.68
C ASP A 90 -0.88 19.85 -27.77
N ASP A 91 -1.55 19.09 -28.63
CA ASP A 91 -3.00 19.25 -28.89
C ASP A 91 -3.88 18.69 -27.77
N GLN A 92 -3.44 17.59 -27.16
CA GLN A 92 -4.16 16.91 -26.09
C GLN A 92 -3.18 16.51 -24.97
N PRO A 93 -2.88 17.44 -24.04
CA PRO A 93 -1.96 17.20 -22.94
C PRO A 93 -2.39 16.01 -22.07
N LEU A 94 -1.45 15.12 -21.77
CA LEU A 94 -1.66 14.03 -20.82
C LEU A 94 -1.92 14.63 -19.42
N LYS A 95 -3.08 14.32 -18.82
CA LYS A 95 -3.35 14.71 -17.44
C LYS A 95 -2.56 13.80 -16.50
N ILE A 96 -2.02 14.38 -15.42
CA ILE A 96 -1.28 13.65 -14.40
C ILE A 96 -1.92 13.97 -13.04
N LEU A 97 -2.18 12.92 -12.26
CA LEU A 97 -2.65 13.01 -10.89
C LEU A 97 -1.66 12.28 -9.98
N LEU A 98 -1.14 12.97 -8.97
CA LEU A 98 -0.35 12.35 -7.90
C LEU A 98 -1.25 12.18 -6.67
N MET A 99 -1.34 10.97 -6.14
CA MET A 99 -2.01 10.65 -4.89
C MET A 99 -0.97 10.33 -3.82
N SER A 100 -1.14 10.91 -2.64
CA SER A 100 -0.26 10.74 -1.49
C SER A 100 -1.07 10.73 -0.20
N ALA A 101 -0.71 9.84 0.71
CA ALA A 101 -1.28 9.77 2.06
C ALA A 101 -0.64 10.76 3.04
N THR A 102 0.47 11.42 2.66
CA THR A 102 1.24 12.29 3.56
C THR A 102 1.01 13.79 3.27
N LEU A 103 1.26 14.61 4.29
CA LEU A 103 1.10 16.07 4.27
C LEU A 103 2.09 16.82 3.36
N GLU A 104 2.96 16.13 2.60
CA GLU A 104 3.96 16.75 1.74
C GLU A 104 3.41 17.26 0.38
N GLY A 105 2.08 17.34 0.22
CA GLY A 105 1.43 17.76 -1.03
C GLY A 105 1.88 19.13 -1.56
N GLU A 106 2.32 20.05 -0.69
CA GLU A 106 2.80 21.38 -1.08
C GLU A 106 4.14 21.34 -1.83
N ARG A 107 5.04 20.40 -1.47
CA ARG A 107 6.32 20.24 -2.18
C ARG A 107 6.11 19.65 -3.57
N LEU A 108 5.20 18.70 -3.69
CA LEU A 108 4.84 18.09 -4.97
C LEU A 108 4.13 19.09 -5.89
N ALA A 109 3.26 19.95 -5.34
CA ALA A 109 2.62 21.01 -6.10
C ALA A 109 3.63 21.98 -6.70
N ALA A 110 4.62 22.42 -5.91
CA ALA A 110 5.68 23.32 -6.38
C ALA A 110 6.55 22.68 -7.48
N LEU A 111 6.75 21.35 -7.44
CA LEU A 111 7.45 20.60 -8.50
C LEU A 111 6.64 20.54 -9.81
N LEU A 112 5.32 20.68 -9.72
CA LEU A 112 4.37 20.52 -10.83
C LEU A 112 3.75 21.87 -11.24
N ASP A 113 4.55 22.92 -11.32
CA ASP A 113 4.11 24.27 -11.72
C ASP A 113 2.92 24.78 -10.89
N ASP A 114 3.04 24.68 -9.57
CA ASP A 114 2.00 25.07 -8.60
C ASP A 114 0.66 24.35 -8.84
N ALA A 115 0.73 23.04 -9.13
CA ALA A 115 -0.45 22.23 -9.39
C ALA A 115 -1.51 22.31 -8.28
N PRO A 116 -2.81 22.32 -8.61
CA PRO A 116 -3.88 22.36 -7.62
C PRO A 116 -3.81 21.18 -6.64
N VAL A 117 -3.81 21.48 -5.34
CA VAL A 117 -3.82 20.48 -4.28
C VAL A 117 -5.26 20.24 -3.81
N VAL A 118 -5.75 19.02 -4.00
CA VAL A 118 -7.04 18.57 -3.47
C VAL A 118 -6.79 17.73 -2.22
N ARG A 119 -7.37 18.11 -1.09
CA ARG A 119 -7.25 17.39 0.19
C ARG A 119 -8.56 16.69 0.51
N SER A 120 -8.46 15.44 0.96
CA SER A 120 -9.57 14.65 1.47
C SER A 120 -9.25 14.24 2.90
N ASP A 121 -9.86 14.92 3.87
CA ASP A 121 -9.60 14.65 5.28
C ASP A 121 -10.38 13.42 5.76
N GLY A 122 -9.65 12.48 6.36
CA GLY A 122 -10.23 11.33 7.06
C GLY A 122 -10.64 11.69 8.50
N ARG A 123 -11.24 10.71 9.19
CA ARG A 123 -11.42 10.79 10.64
C ARG A 123 -10.16 10.27 11.32
N MET A 124 -9.48 11.15 12.05
CA MET A 124 -8.38 10.78 12.94
C MET A 124 -8.89 10.81 14.38
N PHE A 125 -8.56 9.78 15.15
CA PHE A 125 -8.85 9.72 16.57
C PHE A 125 -7.56 10.01 17.36
N PRO A 126 -7.63 10.70 18.51
CA PRO A 126 -6.45 10.93 19.33
C PRO A 126 -5.84 9.60 19.80
N VAL A 127 -4.53 9.47 19.68
CA VAL A 127 -3.77 8.31 20.15
C VAL A 127 -2.87 8.75 21.31
N THR A 128 -3.00 8.10 22.46
CA THR A 128 -2.13 8.36 23.62
C THR A 128 -0.81 7.64 23.44
N MET A 129 0.29 8.40 23.48
CA MET A 129 1.64 7.83 23.37
C MET A 129 2.15 7.40 24.74
N GLN A 130 2.53 6.13 24.86
CA GLN A 130 3.16 5.56 26.05
C GLN A 130 4.54 5.02 25.70
N TRP A 131 5.52 5.29 26.56
CA TRP A 131 6.91 4.87 26.36
C TRP A 131 7.29 3.82 27.39
N GLY A 132 7.80 2.67 26.92
CA GLY A 132 8.38 1.65 27.80
C GLY A 132 9.82 2.00 28.24
N ARG A 133 10.44 1.10 29.02
CA ARG A 133 11.83 1.26 29.49
C ARG A 133 12.84 1.44 28.34
N PRO A 134 13.94 2.18 28.47
CA PRO A 134 14.95 2.28 27.40
C PRO A 134 15.51 0.92 26.98
N PHE A 135 15.84 0.77 25.69
CA PHE A 135 16.54 -0.42 25.16
C PHE A 135 17.97 -0.50 25.71
N GLN A 136 18.41 -1.69 26.12
CA GLN A 136 19.78 -1.91 26.57
C GLN A 136 20.60 -2.68 25.52
N PRO A 137 21.90 -2.36 25.35
CA PRO A 137 22.77 -3.10 24.45
C PRO A 137 22.79 -4.61 24.75
N GLY A 138 22.61 -5.44 23.72
CA GLY A 138 22.59 -6.89 23.84
C GLY A 138 21.20 -7.47 24.16
N GLU A 139 20.17 -6.65 24.36
CA GLU A 139 18.80 -7.15 24.48
C GLU A 139 18.25 -7.57 23.10
N PHE A 140 17.51 -8.67 23.09
CA PHE A 140 16.71 -9.08 21.95
C PHE A 140 15.38 -8.32 21.94
N VAL A 141 14.88 -8.00 20.73
CA VAL A 141 13.63 -7.24 20.57
C VAL A 141 12.41 -8.10 20.92
N GLU A 142 12.50 -9.40 20.66
CA GLU A 142 11.37 -10.33 20.69
C GLU A 142 10.80 -10.51 22.10
N PRO A 143 11.58 -10.86 23.15
CA PRO A 143 11.03 -11.03 24.49
C PRO A 143 10.39 -9.75 25.02
N ARG A 144 10.95 -8.60 24.64
CA ARG A 144 10.45 -7.30 25.02
C ARG A 144 9.12 -6.97 24.36
N VAL A 145 9.00 -7.23 23.06
CA VAL A 145 7.73 -7.04 22.32
C VAL A 145 6.66 -7.98 22.86
N VAL A 146 7.00 -9.24 23.12
CA VAL A 146 6.07 -10.23 23.72
C VAL A 146 5.51 -9.72 25.03
N GLN A 147 6.38 -9.25 25.94
CA GLN A 147 5.92 -8.68 27.21
C GLN A 147 4.99 -7.48 27.01
N MET A 148 5.35 -6.55 26.12
CA MET A 148 4.54 -5.37 25.84
C MET A 148 3.16 -5.72 25.27
N VAL A 149 3.09 -6.75 24.41
CA VAL A 149 1.83 -7.24 23.86
C VAL A 149 0.97 -7.87 24.94
N LEU A 150 1.56 -8.69 25.83
CA LEU A 150 0.82 -9.30 26.94
C LEU A 150 0.29 -8.26 27.93
N ASP A 151 1.09 -7.24 28.24
CA ASP A 151 0.67 -6.12 29.09
C ASP A 151 -0.50 -5.37 28.45
N ALA A 152 -0.40 -5.03 27.15
CA ALA A 152 -1.44 -4.32 26.41
C ALA A 152 -2.75 -5.14 26.31
N LEU A 153 -2.65 -6.45 26.07
CA LEU A 153 -3.81 -7.35 26.08
C LEU A 153 -4.50 -7.44 27.45
N GLY A 154 -3.77 -7.18 28.54
CA GLY A 154 -4.31 -7.18 29.90
C GLY A 154 -4.91 -5.85 30.33
N SER A 155 -4.47 -4.72 29.75
CA SER A 155 -4.87 -3.38 30.16
C SER A 155 -5.78 -2.64 29.17
N GLU A 156 -5.75 -3.03 27.89
CA GLU A 156 -6.47 -2.36 26.80
C GLU A 156 -7.48 -3.29 26.12
N SER A 157 -8.44 -2.70 25.40
CA SER A 157 -9.45 -3.44 24.64
C SER A 157 -9.27 -3.26 23.14
N GLY A 158 -9.61 -4.29 22.35
CA GLY A 158 -9.60 -4.25 20.89
C GLY A 158 -8.39 -4.98 20.30
N SER A 159 -8.22 -4.86 18.99
CA SER A 159 -7.13 -5.49 18.26
C SER A 159 -5.81 -4.71 18.41
N LEU A 160 -4.69 -5.43 18.43
CA LEU A 160 -3.35 -4.85 18.50
C LEU A 160 -2.63 -5.00 17.17
N LEU A 161 -2.04 -3.91 16.67
CA LEU A 161 -1.12 -3.91 15.53
C LEU A 161 0.32 -3.76 16.03
N VAL A 162 1.16 -4.75 15.75
CA VAL A 162 2.55 -4.81 16.23
C VAL A 162 3.52 -4.69 15.04
N PHE A 163 4.27 -3.60 14.99
CA PHE A 163 5.30 -3.38 13.96
C PHE A 163 6.60 -4.07 14.36
N LEU A 164 7.14 -4.90 13.47
CA LEU A 164 8.39 -5.64 13.66
C LEU A 164 9.35 -5.42 12.49
N PRO A 165 10.68 -5.48 12.71
CA PRO A 165 11.68 -5.14 11.68
C PRO A 165 11.66 -6.04 10.45
N GLY A 166 11.28 -7.30 10.62
CA GLY A 166 11.38 -8.28 9.56
C GLY A 166 10.66 -9.58 9.86
N GLN A 167 10.66 -10.46 8.86
CA GLN A 167 9.93 -11.72 8.91
C GLN A 167 10.46 -12.66 10.00
N ALA A 168 11.77 -12.65 10.26
CA ALA A 168 12.38 -13.50 11.26
C ALA A 168 11.88 -13.13 12.67
N GLU A 169 11.79 -11.83 12.96
CA GLU A 169 11.27 -11.29 14.22
C GLU A 169 9.76 -11.56 14.32
N ILE A 170 8.98 -11.39 13.23
CA ILE A 170 7.55 -11.74 13.18
C ILE A 170 7.34 -13.20 13.59
N ARG A 171 8.08 -14.14 13.01
CA ARG A 171 7.95 -15.56 13.32
C ARG A 171 8.30 -15.86 14.78
N ARG A 172 9.40 -15.31 15.28
CA ARG A 172 9.86 -15.54 16.67
C ARG A 172 8.90 -14.96 17.71
N VAL A 173 8.40 -13.74 17.49
CA VAL A 173 7.40 -13.11 18.37
C VAL A 173 6.08 -13.87 18.32
N ASN A 174 5.62 -14.26 17.12
CA ASN A 174 4.39 -15.04 16.96
C ASN A 174 4.47 -16.37 17.73
N GLN A 175 5.58 -17.11 17.60
CA GLN A 175 5.79 -18.36 18.33
C GLN A 175 5.78 -18.15 19.85
N GLN A 176 6.49 -17.14 20.36
CA GLN A 176 6.52 -16.85 21.79
C GLN A 176 5.15 -16.41 22.33
N LEU A 177 4.36 -15.71 21.51
CA LEU A 177 2.98 -15.35 21.86
C LEU A 177 2.06 -16.57 21.84
N GLU A 178 2.18 -17.48 20.88
CA GLU A 178 1.42 -18.75 20.87
C GLU A 178 1.70 -19.55 22.16
N GLU A 179 2.97 -19.66 22.55
CA GLU A 179 3.38 -20.34 23.79
C GLU A 179 2.84 -19.64 25.04
N ALA A 180 2.89 -18.31 25.09
CA ALA A 180 2.45 -17.53 26.26
C ALA A 180 0.93 -17.41 26.40
N LEU A 181 0.20 -17.38 25.29
CA LEU A 181 -1.26 -17.26 25.27
C LEU A 181 -1.95 -18.61 25.49
N GLY A 182 -1.28 -19.72 25.16
CA GLY A 182 -1.82 -21.07 25.35
C GLY A 182 -3.12 -21.27 24.59
N GLU A 183 -4.16 -21.76 25.27
CA GLU A 183 -5.47 -22.06 24.68
C GLU A 183 -6.47 -20.88 24.75
N ARG A 184 -5.99 -19.63 24.88
CA ARG A 184 -6.88 -18.46 24.85
C ARG A 184 -7.57 -18.32 23.49
N ALA A 185 -8.87 -18.61 23.46
CA ALA A 185 -9.69 -18.57 22.25
C ALA A 185 -10.18 -17.15 21.89
N ASP A 186 -10.02 -16.18 22.79
CA ASP A 186 -10.40 -14.77 22.62
C ASP A 186 -9.39 -13.97 21.79
N ILE A 187 -8.22 -14.53 21.49
CA ILE A 187 -7.16 -13.85 20.74
C ILE A 187 -6.83 -14.62 19.48
N LEU A 188 -6.89 -13.92 18.35
CA LEU A 188 -6.43 -14.40 17.07
C LEU A 188 -5.07 -13.79 16.73
N LEU A 189 -4.04 -14.62 16.62
CA LEU A 189 -2.72 -14.21 16.15
C LEU A 189 -2.67 -14.24 14.61
N CYS A 190 -2.43 -13.08 14.00
CA CYS A 190 -2.38 -12.92 12.56
C CYS A 190 -1.02 -12.35 12.14
N PRO A 191 0.00 -13.18 11.86
CA PRO A 191 1.24 -12.69 11.26
C PRO A 191 0.95 -12.13 9.86
N LEU A 192 1.66 -11.07 9.46
CA LEU A 192 1.52 -10.45 8.15
C LEU A 192 2.90 -10.22 7.51
N HIS A 193 3.22 -10.98 6.46
CA HIS A 193 4.43 -10.80 5.65
C HIS A 193 4.25 -11.32 4.21
N GLY A 194 5.09 -10.86 3.29
CA GLY A 194 4.92 -11.09 1.84
C GLY A 194 4.95 -12.55 1.38
N GLU A 195 5.57 -13.46 2.14
CA GLU A 195 5.60 -14.90 1.82
C GLU A 195 4.34 -15.69 2.23
N LEU A 196 3.39 -15.08 2.95
CA LEU A 196 2.14 -15.76 3.31
C LEU A 196 1.26 -15.98 2.08
N ASP A 197 0.42 -17.01 2.13
CA ASP A 197 -0.64 -17.17 1.15
C ASP A 197 -1.66 -16.01 1.23
N LEU A 198 -2.41 -15.84 0.14
CA LEU A 198 -3.37 -14.72 0.02
C LEU A 198 -4.47 -14.78 1.10
N SER A 199 -4.89 -15.98 1.52
CA SER A 199 -5.90 -16.16 2.56
C SER A 199 -5.42 -15.69 3.91
N ALA A 200 -4.19 -16.02 4.31
CA ALA A 200 -3.59 -15.61 5.57
C ALA A 200 -3.35 -14.09 5.59
N GLN A 201 -2.87 -13.50 4.48
CA GLN A 201 -2.73 -12.04 4.38
C GLN A 201 -4.08 -11.33 4.54
N ARG A 202 -5.15 -11.88 3.95
CA ARG A 202 -6.51 -11.34 4.10
C ARG A 202 -7.03 -11.47 5.53
N ALA A 203 -6.81 -12.61 6.17
CA ALA A 203 -7.23 -12.83 7.56
C ALA A 203 -6.60 -11.82 8.54
N ALA A 204 -5.38 -11.35 8.27
CA ALA A 204 -4.75 -10.31 9.09
C ALA A 204 -5.33 -8.90 8.90
N ILE A 205 -6.03 -8.65 7.79
CA ILE A 205 -6.62 -7.34 7.43
C ILE A 205 -8.12 -7.30 7.76
N GLU A 206 -8.80 -8.45 7.72
CA GLU A 206 -10.21 -8.55 8.05
C GLU A 206 -10.46 -8.23 9.53
N PRO A 207 -11.61 -7.59 9.86
CA PRO A 207 -11.99 -7.39 11.25
C PRO A 207 -12.01 -8.71 12.02
N ALA A 208 -11.56 -8.69 13.27
CA ALA A 208 -11.68 -9.84 14.15
C ALA A 208 -13.16 -10.30 14.24
N PRO A 209 -13.42 -11.62 14.33
CA PRO A 209 -14.76 -12.13 14.57
C PRO A 209 -15.40 -11.50 15.82
N LYS A 210 -16.74 -11.41 15.84
CA LYS A 210 -17.44 -10.95 17.04
C LYS A 210 -17.25 -11.95 18.18
N GLY A 211 -16.77 -11.46 19.31
CA GLY A 211 -16.47 -12.22 20.53
C GLY A 211 -15.35 -11.53 21.29
#